data_AF-A0A9P9RD18-F1
#
_entry.id   AF-A0A9P9RD18-F1
#
_cell.length_a   1.000
_cell.length_b   1.000
_cell.length_c   1.000
_cell.angle_alpha   90.00
_cell.angle_beta   90.00
_cell.angle_gamma   90.00
#
_symmetry.space_group_name_H-M   'P 1'
#
loop_
_entity.id
_entity.type
_entity.pdbx_description
1 polymer ?
#
loop_
_entity_poly.entity_id
_entity_poly.type
_entity_poly.pdbx_seq_one_letter_code
_entity_poly.pdbx_strand_id
1 'polypeptide(L)'
;MLDAVLNELARRRPASFDDCSELSPLCPVDATVLGYVPNRGSSIFFALAFGLLCISSVGLGVWKKTWTYAATLGVGLLLETLGYIGRALMNPNPWNSAAFQLQICCIIIAPTFICAAIYLTLKHVALALNPSLSRFHPRWYPRVFLPADLSCLIIQAIGGGVAAAAKRDQPGVAESGNRTIIAGVVLQVIVLLGFGVMGTDYYLRVRKYIHSSEVDPAALRVWTDTKFRRFTVAVIGAYCSILIRCIYRIAEMAGGWGNHIMQDEPSFLVLDSSLVLVTGFLLTAFHPGLFFPQMATGFSEKNVTEAEMTAESSDERKVENSQTA
;
A
#
# COMPACT_ATOMS: atom_id res chain seq x y z
N MET A 1 43.40 -21.24 18.49
CA MET A 1 43.93 -19.94 18.98
C MET A 1 43.50 -18.80 18.08
N LEU A 2 43.69 -18.91 16.76
CA LEU A 2 43.18 -17.94 15.78
C LEU A 2 41.65 -17.78 15.84
N ASP A 3 40.89 -18.88 15.89
CA ASP A 3 39.41 -18.83 16.00
C ASP A 3 38.91 -18.20 17.30
N ALA A 4 39.65 -18.37 18.39
CA ALA A 4 39.32 -17.75 19.68
C ALA A 4 39.59 -16.24 19.64
N VAL A 5 40.69 -15.81 19.01
CA VAL A 5 41.01 -14.39 18.79
C VAL A 5 40.01 -13.74 17.82
N LEU A 6 39.62 -14.44 16.75
CA LEU A 6 38.60 -13.98 15.82
C LEU A 6 37.23 -13.84 16.50
N ASN A 7 36.83 -14.80 17.34
CA ASN A 7 35.60 -14.73 18.14
C ASN A 7 35.64 -13.61 19.19
N GLU A 8 36.79 -13.37 19.82
CA GLU A 8 37.00 -12.28 20.78
C GLU A 8 36.96 -10.90 20.09
N LEU A 9 37.51 -10.79 18.87
CA LEU A 9 37.45 -9.59 18.04
C LEU A 9 36.04 -9.33 17.48
N ALA A 10 35.33 -10.38 17.05
CA ALA A 10 33.93 -10.32 16.61
C ALA A 10 32.97 -9.94 17.75
N ARG A 11 33.21 -10.41 18.99
CA ARG A 11 32.49 -9.93 20.18
C ARG A 11 32.74 -8.46 20.51
N ARG A 12 33.92 -7.94 20.17
CA ARG A 12 34.31 -6.55 20.45
C ARG A 12 33.94 -5.56 19.35
N ARG A 13 33.65 -6.02 18.12
CA ARG A 13 33.22 -5.17 17.00
C ARG A 13 31.78 -5.53 16.60
N PRO A 14 30.77 -4.69 16.85
CA PRO A 14 29.47 -4.88 16.24
C PRO A 14 29.63 -4.74 14.72
N ALA A 15 29.37 -5.83 13.98
CA ALA A 15 29.51 -5.84 12.54
C ALA A 15 28.52 -4.85 11.91
N SER A 16 29.00 -4.06 10.95
CA SER A 16 28.26 -2.96 10.34
C SER A 16 28.56 -2.95 8.84
N PHE A 17 27.58 -2.54 8.05
CA PHE A 17 27.67 -2.48 6.58
C PHE A 17 28.83 -1.62 6.05
N ASP A 18 29.45 -0.77 6.87
CA ASP A 18 30.63 0.03 6.50
C ASP A 18 31.96 -0.76 6.58
N ASP A 19 32.03 -1.82 7.40
CA ASP A 19 33.24 -2.63 7.61
C ASP A 19 33.17 -4.01 6.93
N CYS A 20 31.96 -4.51 6.70
CA CYS A 20 31.72 -5.85 6.21
C CYS A 20 31.02 -5.78 4.85
N SER A 21 31.76 -6.08 3.78
CA SER A 21 31.23 -6.16 2.42
C SER A 21 30.93 -7.59 1.96
N GLU A 22 31.51 -8.60 2.63
CA GLU A 22 31.39 -10.02 2.26
C GLU A 22 31.33 -10.92 3.50
N LEU A 23 30.77 -12.11 3.32
CA LEU A 23 30.75 -13.18 4.32
C LEU A 23 32.16 -13.58 4.73
N SER A 24 32.52 -13.35 5.99
CA SER A 24 33.80 -13.75 6.56
C SER A 24 33.62 -14.22 8.01
N PRO A 25 34.61 -14.93 8.61
CA PRO A 25 34.58 -15.31 10.02
C PRO A 25 34.43 -14.12 10.99
N LEU A 26 34.76 -12.90 10.54
CA LEU A 26 34.61 -11.65 11.28
C LEU A 26 33.26 -10.96 11.04
N CYS A 27 32.53 -11.34 9.99
CA CYS A 27 31.26 -10.78 9.55
C CYS A 27 30.21 -11.91 9.37
N PRO A 28 29.77 -12.54 10.48
CA PRO A 28 28.80 -13.64 10.42
C PRO A 28 27.40 -13.14 10.03
N VAL A 29 26.57 -14.04 9.50
CA VAL A 29 25.20 -13.73 9.07
C VAL A 29 24.34 -13.22 10.23
N ASP A 30 24.56 -13.75 11.44
CA ASP A 30 23.82 -13.37 12.64
C ASP A 30 24.02 -11.90 13.04
N ALA A 31 25.11 -11.28 12.57
CA ALA A 31 25.41 -9.88 12.80
C ALA A 31 24.84 -8.95 11.72
N THR A 32 24.18 -9.49 10.69
CA THR A 32 23.39 -8.70 9.75
C THR A 32 22.07 -8.29 10.39
N VAL A 33 21.44 -7.25 9.85
CA VAL A 33 20.17 -6.72 10.36
C VAL A 33 19.04 -7.76 10.30
N LEU A 34 19.05 -8.65 9.31
CA LEU A 34 18.08 -9.75 9.19
C LEU A 34 18.44 -10.95 10.06
N GLY A 35 19.70 -11.16 10.43
CA GLY A 35 20.13 -12.30 11.24
C GLY A 35 20.02 -13.68 10.56
N TYR A 36 19.59 -13.74 9.30
CA TYR A 36 19.49 -14.98 8.51
C TYR A 36 19.77 -14.71 7.02
N VAL A 37 20.11 -15.75 6.26
CA VAL A 37 20.20 -15.69 4.79
C VAL A 37 18.81 -15.90 4.20
N PRO A 38 18.24 -14.93 3.47
CA PRO A 38 16.91 -15.09 2.88
C PRO A 38 16.81 -16.30 1.96
N ASN A 39 15.73 -17.07 2.06
CA ASN A 39 15.53 -18.23 1.21
C ASN A 39 15.36 -17.80 -0.27
N ARG A 40 16.21 -18.35 -1.16
CA ARG A 40 16.16 -18.11 -2.62
C ARG A 40 14.79 -18.49 -3.21
N GLY A 41 14.26 -19.64 -2.81
CA GLY A 41 13.04 -20.20 -3.40
C GLY A 41 11.82 -19.30 -3.15
N SER A 42 11.64 -18.86 -1.90
CA SER A 42 10.54 -17.95 -1.55
C SER A 42 10.69 -16.59 -2.22
N SER A 43 11.90 -16.04 -2.25
CA SER A 43 12.18 -14.73 -2.86
C SER A 43 11.87 -14.74 -4.36
N ILE A 44 12.26 -15.79 -5.09
CA ILE A 44 11.95 -15.95 -6.52
C ILE A 44 10.45 -16.16 -6.73
N PHE A 45 9.80 -16.98 -5.90
CA PHE A 45 8.36 -17.20 -6.00
C PHE A 45 7.56 -15.91 -5.87
N PHE A 46 7.83 -15.11 -4.84
CA PHE A 46 7.13 -13.84 -4.64
C PHE A 46 7.47 -12.81 -5.73
N ALA A 47 8.73 -12.71 -6.15
CA ALA A 47 9.11 -11.83 -7.26
C ALA A 47 8.34 -12.16 -8.56
N LEU A 48 8.26 -13.44 -8.92
CA LEU A 48 7.50 -13.88 -10.10
C LEU A 48 6.00 -13.65 -9.92
N ALA A 49 5.45 -13.94 -8.74
CA ALA A 49 4.03 -13.76 -8.47
C ALA A 49 3.61 -12.28 -8.55
N PHE A 50 4.37 -11.38 -7.93
CA PHE A 50 4.13 -9.93 -8.02
C PHE A 50 4.36 -9.38 -9.44
N GLY A 51 5.38 -9.87 -10.14
CA GLY A 51 5.64 -9.48 -11.52
C GLY A 51 4.50 -9.88 -12.46
N LEU A 52 3.98 -11.11 -12.34
CA LEU A 52 2.82 -11.58 -13.10
C LEU A 52 1.56 -10.78 -12.78
N LEU A 53 1.32 -10.47 -11.50
CA LEU A 53 0.21 -9.61 -11.09
C LEU A 53 0.35 -8.20 -11.67
N CYS A 54 1.56 -7.62 -11.66
CA CYS A 54 1.82 -6.30 -12.21
C CYS A 54 1.52 -6.24 -13.71
N ILE A 55 2.01 -7.23 -14.48
CA ILE A 55 1.74 -7.32 -15.92
C ILE A 55 0.23 -7.49 -16.17
N SER A 56 -0.42 -8.36 -15.40
CA SER A 56 -1.86 -8.62 -15.52
C SER A 56 -2.69 -7.37 -15.18
N SER A 57 -2.36 -6.66 -14.10
CA SER A 57 -3.07 -5.47 -13.65
C SER A 57 -2.90 -4.31 -14.63
N VAL A 58 -1.69 -4.09 -15.15
CA VAL A 58 -1.46 -3.04 -16.16
C VAL A 58 -2.14 -3.41 -17.48
N GLY A 59 -2.06 -4.67 -17.93
CA GLY A 59 -2.73 -5.14 -19.14
C GLY A 59 -4.25 -4.97 -19.09
N LEU A 60 -4.88 -5.37 -17.98
CA LEU A 60 -6.31 -5.14 -17.74
C LEU A 60 -6.65 -3.64 -17.65
N GLY A 61 -5.76 -2.87 -17.01
CA GLY A 61 -5.88 -1.42 -16.86
C GLY A 61 -5.91 -0.67 -18.19
N VAL A 62 -4.99 -1.00 -19.10
CA VAL A 62 -4.91 -0.46 -20.46
C VAL A 62 -6.13 -0.88 -21.28
N TRP A 63 -6.50 -2.17 -21.23
CA TRP A 63 -7.65 -2.69 -21.98
C TRP A 63 -8.97 -2.04 -21.56
N LYS A 64 -9.14 -1.78 -20.25
CA LYS A 64 -10.36 -1.18 -19.68
C LYS A 64 -10.28 0.34 -19.47
N LYS A 65 -9.22 1.00 -19.94
CA LYS A 65 -9.01 2.46 -19.84
C LYS A 65 -9.19 3.00 -18.42
N THR A 66 -8.61 2.33 -17.44
CA THR A 66 -8.65 2.70 -16.01
C THR A 66 -7.28 3.17 -15.55
N TRP A 67 -6.73 4.16 -16.26
CA TRP A 67 -5.34 4.58 -16.20
C TRP A 67 -4.83 4.90 -14.79
N THR A 68 -5.61 5.62 -13.97
CA THR A 68 -5.18 6.04 -12.62
C THR A 68 -5.13 4.88 -11.62
N TYR A 69 -6.11 3.98 -11.68
CA TYR A 69 -6.12 2.76 -10.88
C TYR A 69 -4.99 1.81 -11.29
N ALA A 70 -4.82 1.60 -12.60
CA ALA A 70 -3.79 0.73 -13.14
C ALA A 70 -2.38 1.25 -12.84
N ALA A 71 -2.16 2.56 -12.91
CA ALA A 71 -0.88 3.17 -12.57
C ALA A 71 -0.55 3.01 -11.08
N THR A 72 -1.49 3.32 -10.18
CA THR A 72 -1.26 3.20 -8.73
C THR A 72 -1.04 1.75 -8.30
N LEU A 73 -1.90 0.83 -8.73
CA LEU A 73 -1.72 -0.60 -8.43
C LEU A 73 -0.46 -1.18 -9.09
N GLY A 74 -0.19 -0.82 -10.35
CA GLY A 74 0.98 -1.27 -11.08
C GLY A 74 2.29 -0.81 -10.46
N VAL A 75 2.38 0.45 -10.03
CA VAL A 75 3.56 0.95 -9.29
C VAL A 75 3.73 0.20 -7.97
N GLY A 76 2.65 -0.04 -7.22
CA GLY A 76 2.72 -0.83 -5.98
C GLY A 76 3.25 -2.25 -6.20
N LEU A 77 2.73 -2.96 -7.20
CA LEU A 77 3.16 -4.33 -7.53
C LEU A 77 4.57 -4.40 -8.13
N LEU A 78 4.97 -3.38 -8.90
CA LEU A 78 6.33 -3.25 -9.40
C LEU A 78 7.32 -3.06 -8.25
N LEU A 79 6.98 -2.21 -7.28
CA LEU A 79 7.80 -2.01 -6.10
C LEU A 79 7.93 -3.30 -5.27
N GLU A 80 6.84 -4.04 -5.03
CA GLU A 80 6.96 -5.37 -4.38
C GLU A 80 7.92 -6.28 -5.17
N THR A 81 7.77 -6.34 -6.49
CA THR A 81 8.64 -7.15 -7.36
C THR A 81 10.12 -6.78 -7.20
N LEU A 82 10.44 -5.47 -7.24
CA LEU A 82 11.80 -4.98 -7.03
C LEU A 82 12.31 -5.28 -5.61
N GLY A 83 11.44 -5.22 -4.61
CA GLY A 83 11.75 -5.57 -3.23
C GLY A 83 12.18 -7.04 -3.10
N TYR A 84 11.44 -7.97 -3.71
CA TYR A 84 11.82 -9.39 -3.69
C TYR A 84 13.02 -9.71 -4.58
N ILE A 85 13.26 -8.94 -5.65
CA ILE A 85 14.52 -9.01 -6.41
C ILE A 85 15.70 -8.61 -5.51
N GLY A 86 15.59 -7.51 -4.76
CA GLY A 86 16.57 -7.13 -3.75
C GLY A 86 16.81 -8.23 -2.72
N ARG A 87 15.74 -8.87 -2.25
CA ARG A 87 15.82 -10.02 -1.33
C ARG A 87 16.55 -11.22 -1.95
N ALA A 88 16.30 -11.54 -3.22
CA ALA A 88 17.00 -12.61 -3.93
C ALA A 88 18.50 -12.31 -4.11
N LEU A 89 18.87 -11.05 -4.35
CA LEU A 89 20.25 -10.60 -4.50
C LEU A 89 21.06 -10.67 -3.20
N MET A 90 20.41 -10.70 -2.04
CA MET A 90 21.08 -10.87 -0.74
C MET A 90 21.44 -12.32 -0.41
N ASN A 91 20.86 -13.33 -1.08
CA ASN A 91 21.22 -14.71 -0.77
C ASN A 91 22.71 -15.04 -1.03
N PRO A 92 23.34 -14.64 -2.16
CA PRO A 92 24.78 -14.86 -2.34
C PRO A 92 25.64 -14.04 -1.37
N ASN A 93 25.19 -12.85 -0.98
CA ASN A 93 25.91 -12.00 -0.03
C ASN A 93 24.94 -11.12 0.79
N PRO A 94 24.60 -11.51 2.03
CA PRO A 94 23.71 -10.75 2.90
C PRO A 94 24.27 -9.38 3.33
N TRP A 95 25.59 -9.17 3.18
CA TRP A 95 26.26 -7.91 3.48
C TRP A 95 26.13 -6.85 2.37
N ASN A 96 25.43 -7.16 1.28
CA ASN A 96 25.20 -6.20 0.21
C ASN A 96 24.19 -5.12 0.65
N SER A 97 24.71 -3.98 1.10
CA SER A 97 23.94 -2.81 1.56
C SER A 97 22.96 -2.30 0.51
N ALA A 98 23.33 -2.33 -0.77
CA ALA A 98 22.46 -1.86 -1.85
C ALA A 98 21.27 -2.80 -2.08
N ALA A 99 21.48 -4.12 -2.00
CA ALA A 99 20.41 -5.11 -2.10
C ALA A 99 19.44 -5.03 -0.91
N PHE A 100 19.97 -4.81 0.29
CA PHE A 100 19.18 -4.61 1.50
C PHE A 100 18.35 -3.32 1.46
N GLN A 101 18.96 -2.19 1.05
CA GLN A 101 18.27 -0.92 0.87
C GLN A 101 17.18 -1.02 -0.20
N LEU A 102 17.47 -1.68 -1.34
CA LEU A 102 16.48 -1.91 -2.38
C LEU A 102 15.28 -2.69 -1.83
N GLN A 103 15.52 -3.78 -1.09
CA GLN A 103 14.45 -4.55 -0.47
C GLN A 103 13.61 -3.68 0.47
N ILE A 104 14.24 -3.05 1.47
CA ILE A 104 13.50 -2.32 2.52
C ILE A 104 12.74 -1.14 1.95
N CYS A 105 13.37 -0.32 1.11
CA CYS A 105 12.73 0.85 0.53
C CYS A 105 11.54 0.44 -0.35
N CYS A 106 11.71 -0.54 -1.23
CA CYS A 106 10.64 -0.95 -2.13
C CYS A 106 9.45 -1.58 -1.39
N ILE A 107 9.70 -2.45 -0.40
CA ILE A 107 8.64 -3.10 0.38
C ILE A 107 7.91 -2.10 1.29
N ILE A 108 8.59 -1.07 1.81
CA ILE A 108 7.93 -0.03 2.61
C ILE A 108 7.05 0.89 1.74
N ILE A 109 7.51 1.26 0.55
CA ILE A 109 6.80 2.20 -0.33
C ILE A 109 5.60 1.54 -1.02
N ALA A 110 5.69 0.26 -1.34
CA ALA A 110 4.67 -0.45 -2.12
C ALA A 110 3.24 -0.40 -1.55
N PRO A 111 2.98 -0.69 -0.25
CA PRO A 111 1.65 -0.66 0.33
C PRO A 111 0.94 0.67 0.19
N THR A 112 1.65 1.80 0.23
CA THR A 112 1.06 3.14 0.09
C THR A 112 0.43 3.32 -1.29
N PHE A 113 1.07 2.83 -2.34
CA PHE A 113 0.51 2.86 -3.69
C PHE A 113 -0.67 1.89 -3.86
N ILE A 114 -0.62 0.73 -3.22
CA ILE A 114 -1.75 -0.22 -3.23
C ILE A 114 -2.95 0.36 -2.46
N CYS A 115 -2.73 1.03 -1.31
CA CYS A 115 -3.76 1.79 -0.59
C CYS A 115 -4.37 2.90 -1.46
N ALA A 116 -3.55 3.63 -2.23
CA ALA A 116 -4.03 4.64 -3.15
C ALA A 116 -5.04 4.05 -4.17
N ALA A 117 -4.77 2.85 -4.69
CA ALA A 117 -5.70 2.15 -5.58
C ALA A 117 -7.03 1.81 -4.86
N ILE A 118 -6.99 1.37 -3.60
CA ILE A 118 -8.18 1.12 -2.78
C ILE A 118 -8.98 2.42 -2.53
N TYR A 119 -8.30 3.54 -2.24
CA TYR A 119 -8.95 4.84 -2.02
C TYR A 119 -9.67 5.33 -3.28
N LEU A 120 -9.02 5.20 -4.45
CA LEU A 120 -9.65 5.48 -5.73
C LEU A 120 -10.85 4.57 -5.98
N THR A 121 -10.75 3.30 -5.61
CA THR A 121 -11.84 2.34 -5.75
C THR A 121 -13.06 2.76 -4.91
N LEU A 122 -12.86 3.09 -3.62
CA LEU A 122 -13.94 3.52 -2.75
C LEU A 122 -14.59 4.82 -3.24
N LYS A 123 -13.82 5.79 -3.74
CA LYS A 123 -14.35 7.02 -4.34
C LYS A 123 -15.38 6.72 -5.44
N HIS A 124 -15.05 5.82 -6.37
CA HIS A 124 -15.95 5.53 -7.48
C HIS A 124 -17.16 4.70 -7.05
N VAL A 125 -16.98 3.77 -6.11
CA VAL A 125 -18.10 3.03 -5.50
C VAL A 125 -19.07 3.99 -4.81
N ALA A 126 -18.56 4.96 -4.06
CA ALA A 126 -19.39 5.93 -3.36
C ALA A 126 -20.11 6.91 -4.30
N LEU A 127 -19.50 7.26 -5.44
CA LEU A 127 -20.15 8.07 -6.47
C LEU A 127 -21.28 7.33 -7.19
N ALA A 128 -21.20 6.00 -7.32
CA ALA A 128 -22.15 5.19 -8.08
C ALA A 128 -23.34 4.69 -7.27
N LEU A 129 -23.20 4.55 -5.95
CA LEU A 129 -24.31 4.15 -5.08
C LEU A 129 -25.18 5.36 -4.72
N ASN A 130 -24.62 6.27 -3.92
CA ASN A 130 -25.25 7.55 -3.61
C ASN A 130 -24.21 8.47 -2.93
N PRO A 131 -23.81 9.59 -3.56
CA PRO A 131 -22.88 10.55 -2.97
C PRO A 131 -23.43 11.25 -1.72
N SER A 132 -24.75 11.44 -1.64
CA SER A 132 -25.41 12.22 -0.57
C SER A 132 -25.45 11.52 0.79
N LEU A 133 -25.31 10.19 0.81
CA LEU A 133 -25.27 9.40 2.04
C LEU A 133 -23.89 9.43 2.74
N SER A 134 -22.85 9.84 2.00
CA SER A 134 -21.51 9.99 2.54
C SER A 134 -21.41 11.30 3.32
N ARG A 135 -21.02 11.22 4.60
CA ARG A 135 -20.78 12.42 5.45
C ARG A 135 -19.77 13.39 4.84
N PHE A 136 -18.82 12.84 4.08
CA PHE A 136 -17.81 13.59 3.35
C PHE A 136 -17.95 13.32 1.86
N HIS A 137 -17.93 14.37 1.04
CA HIS A 137 -18.10 14.22 -0.39
C HIS A 137 -17.00 13.28 -0.96
N PRO A 138 -17.34 12.21 -1.71
CA PRO A 138 -16.41 11.13 -2.08
C PRO A 138 -15.10 11.54 -2.76
N ARG A 139 -15.08 12.73 -3.37
CA ARG A 139 -13.88 13.33 -3.98
C ARG A 139 -12.80 13.76 -2.97
N TRP A 140 -13.11 13.85 -1.68
CA TRP A 140 -12.15 14.24 -0.64
C TRP A 140 -11.38 13.07 -0.05
N TYR A 141 -11.88 11.83 -0.11
CA TYR A 141 -11.16 10.69 0.46
C TYR A 141 -9.74 10.55 -0.12
N PRO A 142 -9.53 10.43 -1.44
CA PRO A 142 -8.17 10.31 -1.96
C PRO A 142 -7.36 11.61 -1.85
N ARG A 143 -8.02 12.78 -1.69
CA ARG A 143 -7.31 14.07 -1.56
C ARG A 143 -6.77 14.33 -0.16
N VAL A 144 -7.35 13.72 0.88
CA VAL A 144 -6.91 13.90 2.27
C VAL A 144 -6.04 12.72 2.71
N PHE A 145 -6.48 11.49 2.44
CA PHE A 145 -5.81 10.29 2.94
C PHE A 145 -4.50 9.97 2.18
N LEU A 146 -4.45 10.22 0.87
CA LEU A 146 -3.24 9.97 0.08
C LEU A 146 -2.05 10.86 0.48
N PRO A 147 -2.18 12.20 0.61
CA PRO A 147 -1.06 13.02 1.08
C PRO A 147 -0.71 12.75 2.55
N ALA A 148 -1.69 12.36 3.38
CA ALA A 148 -1.43 11.94 4.75
C ALA A 148 -0.53 10.68 4.77
N ASP A 149 -0.86 9.64 4.01
CA ASP A 149 -0.02 8.43 3.90
C ASP A 149 1.36 8.75 3.28
N LEU A 150 1.42 9.63 2.27
CA LEU A 150 2.69 10.07 1.68
C LEU A 150 3.56 10.82 2.70
N SER A 151 2.96 11.65 3.56
CA SER A 151 3.69 12.34 4.63
C SER A 151 4.27 11.34 5.65
N CYS A 152 3.54 10.27 5.95
CA CYS A 152 4.03 9.18 6.80
C CYS A 152 5.25 8.49 6.17
N LEU A 153 5.19 8.21 4.87
CA LEU A 153 6.28 7.62 4.10
C LEU A 153 7.51 8.52 4.07
N ILE A 154 7.34 9.83 3.93
CA ILE A 154 8.45 10.80 4.00
C ILE A 154 9.12 10.75 5.38
N ILE A 155 8.34 10.71 6.46
CA ILE A 155 8.88 10.57 7.82
C ILE A 155 9.68 9.27 7.96
N GLN A 156 9.18 8.16 7.42
CA GLN A 156 9.89 6.87 7.42
C GLN A 156 11.18 6.93 6.60
N ALA A 157 11.17 7.58 5.44
CA ALA A 157 12.36 7.75 4.60
C ALA A 157 13.43 8.60 5.31
N ILE A 158 13.02 9.67 6.00
CA ILE A 158 13.93 10.48 6.83
C ILE A 158 14.49 9.65 7.98
N GLY A 159 13.65 8.92 8.71
CA GLY A 159 14.09 8.05 9.81
C GLY A 159 15.05 6.94 9.35
N GLY A 160 14.77 6.33 8.18
CA GLY A 160 15.61 5.32 7.55
C GLY A 160 16.96 5.90 7.11
N GLY A 161 16.96 7.09 6.50
CA GLY A 161 18.18 7.80 6.12
C GLY A 161 19.03 8.19 7.33
N VAL A 162 18.42 8.70 8.40
CA VAL A 162 19.11 9.03 9.66
C VAL A 162 19.69 7.78 10.31
N ALA A 163 18.93 6.67 10.34
CA ALA A 163 19.41 5.40 10.86
C ALA A 163 20.59 4.84 10.04
N ALA A 164 20.55 4.98 8.71
CA ALA A 164 21.63 4.54 7.83
C ALA A 164 22.89 5.42 7.89
N ALA A 165 22.73 6.73 8.16
CA ALA A 165 23.84 7.68 8.30
C ALA A 165 24.48 7.69 9.70
N ALA A 166 23.90 6.97 10.66
CA ALA A 166 24.38 6.94 12.04
C ALA A 166 25.77 6.27 12.12
N LYS A 167 26.75 7.03 12.62
CA LYS A 167 28.11 6.53 12.86
C LYS A 167 28.18 5.73 14.16
N ARG A 168 29.16 4.83 14.25
CA ARG A 168 29.38 3.94 15.41
C ARG A 168 29.52 4.66 16.76
N ASP A 169 30.16 5.82 16.78
CA ASP A 169 30.32 6.62 18.00
C ASP A 169 29.05 7.39 18.42
N GLN A 170 27.96 7.28 17.65
CA GLN A 170 26.72 8.04 17.87
C GLN A 170 25.49 7.12 17.90
N PRO A 171 25.38 6.19 18.86
CA PRO A 171 24.25 5.27 18.96
C PRO A 171 22.90 5.99 19.09
N GLY A 172 22.90 7.19 19.69
CA GLY A 172 21.68 8.01 19.82
C GLY A 172 21.10 8.49 18.48
N VAL A 173 21.92 8.62 17.43
CA VAL A 173 21.43 9.01 16.09
C VAL A 173 20.70 7.84 15.43
N ALA A 174 21.22 6.61 15.56
CA ALA A 174 20.56 5.40 15.07
C ALA A 174 19.22 5.17 15.78
N GLU A 175 19.20 5.36 17.11
CA GLU A 175 17.99 5.23 17.90
C GLU A 175 16.96 6.31 17.55
N SER A 176 17.40 7.56 17.36
CA SER A 176 16.52 8.63 16.88
C SER A 176 15.92 8.29 15.52
N GLY A 177 16.73 7.80 14.58
CA GLY A 177 16.26 7.35 13.26
C GLY A 177 15.20 6.26 13.40
N ASN A 178 15.46 5.23 14.21
CA ASN A 178 14.51 4.15 14.46
C ASN A 178 13.18 4.67 15.05
N ARG A 179 13.23 5.55 16.05
CA ARG A 179 12.03 6.19 16.63
C ARG A 179 11.25 6.99 15.58
N THR A 180 11.93 7.69 14.68
CA THR A 180 11.30 8.42 13.57
C THR A 180 10.60 7.47 12.60
N ILE A 181 11.20 6.31 12.26
CA ILE A 181 10.54 5.32 11.39
C ILE A 181 9.28 4.77 12.06
N ILE A 182 9.36 4.36 13.34
CA ILE A 182 8.21 3.85 14.10
C ILE A 182 7.08 4.90 14.14
N ALA A 183 7.41 6.17 14.38
CA ALA A 183 6.43 7.25 14.40
C ALA A 183 5.69 7.37 13.06
N GLY A 184 6.40 7.27 11.94
CA GLY A 184 5.80 7.27 10.61
C GLY A 184 4.89 6.07 10.34
N VAL A 185 5.29 4.86 10.76
CA VAL A 185 4.47 3.65 10.58
C VAL A 185 3.21 3.69 11.44
N VAL A 186 3.32 4.14 12.69
CA VAL A 186 2.17 4.30 13.60
C VAL A 186 1.18 5.34 13.05
N LEU A 187 1.69 6.48 12.57
CA LEU A 187 0.84 7.50 11.95
C LEU A 187 0.10 6.95 10.73
N GLN A 188 0.78 6.18 9.88
CA GLN A 188 0.18 5.53 8.71
C GLN A 188 -0.97 4.59 9.11
N VAL A 189 -0.81 3.83 10.20
CA VAL A 189 -1.86 2.93 10.70
C VAL A 189 -3.07 3.72 11.21
N ILE A 190 -2.84 4.84 11.92
CA ILE A 190 -3.92 5.71 12.39
C ILE A 190 -4.71 6.29 11.22
N VAL A 191 -4.01 6.77 10.18
CA VAL A 191 -4.64 7.31 8.97
C VAL A 191 -5.47 6.23 8.25
N LEU A 192 -4.90 5.03 8.09
CA LEU A 192 -5.57 3.90 7.44
C LEU A 192 -6.79 3.40 8.25
N LEU A 193 -6.70 3.37 9.58
CA LEU A 193 -7.83 3.05 10.47
C LEU A 193 -8.94 4.10 10.37
N GLY A 194 -8.59 5.39 10.36
CA GLY A 194 -9.54 6.47 10.16
C GLY A 194 -10.30 6.32 8.84
N PHE A 195 -9.60 6.00 7.76
CA PHE A 195 -10.23 5.66 6.48
C PHE A 195 -11.18 4.45 6.58
N GLY A 196 -10.77 3.39 7.29
CA GLY A 196 -11.59 2.19 7.50
C GLY A 196 -12.87 2.47 8.26
N VAL A 197 -12.81 3.28 9.31
CA VAL A 197 -13.99 3.68 10.09
C VAL A 197 -14.97 4.46 9.22
N MET A 198 -14.48 5.42 8.42
CA MET A 198 -15.34 6.20 7.52
C MET A 198 -15.93 5.35 6.39
N GLY A 199 -15.13 4.46 5.79
CA GLY A 199 -15.59 3.53 4.76
C GLY A 199 -16.64 2.54 5.29
N THR A 200 -16.46 2.07 6.52
CA THR A 200 -17.42 1.18 7.21
C THR A 200 -18.71 1.91 7.55
N ASP A 201 -18.64 3.15 8.05
CA ASP A 201 -19.81 4.00 8.29
C ASP A 201 -20.60 4.23 6.99
N TYR A 202 -19.91 4.53 5.89
CA TYR A 202 -20.55 4.64 4.56
C TYR A 202 -21.23 3.34 4.14
N TYR A 203 -20.54 2.20 4.26
CA TYR A 203 -21.09 0.89 3.90
C TYR A 203 -22.34 0.53 4.70
N LEU A 204 -22.34 0.78 6.02
CA LEU A 204 -23.49 0.53 6.89
C LEU A 204 -24.68 1.44 6.55
N ARG A 205 -24.41 2.72 6.23
CA ARG A 205 -25.45 3.67 5.82
C ARG A 205 -26.08 3.30 4.49
N VAL A 206 -25.28 2.91 3.50
CA VAL A 206 -25.79 2.41 2.21
C VAL A 206 -26.64 1.18 2.43
N ARG A 207 -26.18 0.22 3.25
CA ARG A 207 -26.96 -0.99 3.57
C ARG A 207 -28.31 -0.66 4.21
N LYS A 208 -28.36 0.35 5.09
CA LYS A 208 -29.61 0.81 5.72
C LYS A 208 -30.51 1.56 4.72
N TYR A 209 -29.94 2.43 3.89
CA TYR A 209 -30.68 3.18 2.86
C TYR A 209 -31.34 2.24 1.86
N ILE A 210 -30.65 1.19 1.43
CA ILE A 210 -31.16 0.20 0.45
C ILE A 210 -32.32 -0.63 1.02
N HIS A 211 -32.46 -0.69 2.34
CA HIS A 211 -33.60 -1.34 2.99
C HIS A 211 -34.76 -0.36 3.26
N SER A 212 -34.59 0.93 2.97
CA SER A 212 -35.66 1.94 3.05
C SER A 212 -36.53 1.91 1.78
N SER A 213 -37.73 2.48 1.83
CA SER A 213 -38.67 2.49 0.69
C SER A 213 -38.38 3.58 -0.36
N GLU A 214 -37.47 4.53 -0.07
CA GLU A 214 -37.10 5.66 -0.95
C GLU A 214 -35.79 5.43 -1.72
N VAL A 215 -35.62 4.23 -2.29
CA VAL A 215 -34.37 3.85 -2.97
C VAL A 215 -34.41 4.25 -4.43
N ASP A 216 -33.37 4.94 -4.88
CA ASP A 216 -33.12 5.16 -6.31
C ASP A 216 -32.97 3.80 -7.04
N PRO A 217 -33.82 3.49 -8.04
CA PRO A 217 -33.76 2.24 -8.78
C PRO A 217 -32.39 1.96 -9.44
N ALA A 218 -31.59 2.99 -9.73
CA ALA A 218 -30.23 2.80 -10.23
C ALA A 218 -29.28 2.24 -9.16
N ALA A 219 -29.34 2.75 -7.93
CA ALA A 219 -28.53 2.28 -6.79
C ALA A 219 -28.91 0.86 -6.37
N LEU A 220 -30.21 0.53 -6.42
CA LEU A 220 -30.70 -0.82 -6.11
C LEU A 220 -30.15 -1.86 -7.09
N ARG A 221 -30.15 -1.55 -8.40
CA ARG A 221 -29.61 -2.46 -9.43
C ARG A 221 -28.13 -2.77 -9.21
N VAL A 222 -27.32 -1.75 -8.86
CA VAL A 222 -25.90 -1.93 -8.57
C VAL A 222 -25.68 -2.79 -7.33
N TRP A 223 -26.42 -2.54 -6.24
CA TRP A 223 -26.27 -3.29 -5.00
C TRP A 223 -26.73 -4.75 -5.09
N THR A 224 -27.78 -5.01 -5.86
CA THR A 224 -28.34 -6.36 -6.04
C THR A 224 -27.50 -7.21 -6.99
N ASP A 225 -26.60 -6.58 -7.78
CA ASP A 225 -25.71 -7.32 -8.66
C ASP A 225 -24.71 -8.17 -7.84
N THR A 226 -24.73 -9.47 -8.11
CA THR A 226 -23.81 -10.44 -7.49
C THR A 226 -22.35 -10.08 -7.78
N LYS A 227 -22.08 -9.46 -8.93
CA LYS A 227 -20.74 -8.98 -9.31
C LYS A 227 -20.24 -7.88 -8.38
N PHE A 228 -21.09 -6.89 -8.10
CA PHE A 228 -20.77 -5.81 -7.18
C PHE A 228 -20.50 -6.33 -5.77
N ARG A 229 -21.34 -7.26 -5.28
CA ARG A 229 -21.14 -7.86 -3.95
C ARG A 229 -19.80 -8.60 -3.83
N ARG A 230 -19.40 -9.38 -4.84
CA ARG A 230 -18.09 -10.05 -4.87
C ARG A 230 -16.94 -9.04 -4.88
N PHE A 231 -17.07 -7.98 -5.69
CA PHE A 231 -16.10 -6.90 -5.75
C PHE A 231 -15.95 -6.17 -4.40
N THR A 232 -17.06 -5.82 -3.74
CA THR A 232 -17.01 -5.18 -2.41
C THR A 232 -16.33 -6.08 -1.37
N VAL A 233 -16.65 -7.37 -1.35
CA VAL A 233 -16.00 -8.34 -0.44
C VAL A 233 -14.50 -8.44 -0.73
N ALA A 234 -14.10 -8.46 -2.01
CA ALA A 234 -12.68 -8.48 -2.39
C ALA A 234 -11.94 -7.21 -1.94
N VAL A 235 -12.53 -6.03 -2.11
CA VAL A 235 -11.94 -4.75 -1.66
C VAL A 235 -11.84 -4.69 -0.13
N ILE A 236 -12.85 -5.17 0.60
CA ILE A 236 -12.78 -5.26 2.07
C ILE A 236 -11.67 -6.22 2.50
N GLY A 237 -11.56 -7.40 1.86
CA GLY A 237 -10.48 -8.35 2.13
C GLY A 237 -9.08 -7.79 1.85
N ALA A 238 -8.93 -7.06 0.74
CA ALA A 238 -7.69 -6.35 0.39
C ALA A 238 -7.34 -5.27 1.44
N TYR A 239 -8.31 -4.46 1.85
CA TYR A 239 -8.13 -3.46 2.91
C TYR A 239 -7.70 -4.09 4.24
N CYS A 240 -8.39 -5.15 4.69
CA CYS A 240 -8.05 -5.86 5.92
C CYS A 240 -6.63 -6.45 5.87
N SER A 241 -6.23 -6.99 4.72
CA SER A 241 -4.90 -7.59 4.53
C SER A 241 -3.79 -6.54 4.64
N ILE A 242 -3.96 -5.36 4.03
CA ILE A 242 -2.98 -4.26 4.18
C ILE A 242 -2.98 -3.74 5.62
N LEU A 243 -4.15 -3.63 6.27
CA LEU A 243 -4.22 -3.17 7.65
C LEU A 243 -3.43 -4.09 8.59
N ILE A 244 -3.57 -5.42 8.43
CA ILE A 244 -2.79 -6.39 9.21
C ILE A 244 -1.29 -6.22 8.96
N ARG A 245 -0.86 -6.03 7.71
CA ARG A 245 0.55 -5.72 7.39
C ARG A 245 1.04 -4.46 8.09
N CYS A 246 0.26 -3.38 8.05
CA CYS A 246 0.63 -2.12 8.70
C CYS A 246 0.79 -2.29 10.22
N ILE A 247 -0.04 -3.12 10.85
CA ILE A 247 0.10 -3.49 12.27
C ILE A 247 1.35 -4.34 12.51
N TYR A 248 1.60 -5.33 11.65
CA TYR A 248 2.81 -6.16 11.71
C TYR A 248 4.08 -5.32 11.60
N ARG A 249 4.10 -4.30 10.73
CA ARG A 249 5.23 -3.37 10.59
C ARG A 249 5.52 -2.57 11.86
N ILE A 250 4.49 -2.21 12.63
CA ILE A 250 4.72 -1.63 13.96
C ILE A 250 5.45 -2.65 14.84
N ALA A 251 4.98 -3.89 14.89
CA ALA A 251 5.58 -4.92 15.75
C ALA A 251 7.03 -5.25 15.33
N GLU A 252 7.29 -5.34 14.04
CA GLU A 252 8.63 -5.57 13.48
C GLU A 252 9.60 -4.47 13.96
N MET A 253 9.20 -3.20 13.85
CA MET A 253 10.07 -2.07 14.17
C MET A 253 10.02 -1.62 15.64
N ALA A 254 9.07 -2.10 16.45
CA ALA A 254 8.92 -1.71 17.86
C ALA A 254 10.17 -2.01 18.70
N GLY A 255 10.89 -3.09 18.40
CA GLY A 255 12.16 -3.45 19.04
C GLY A 255 13.41 -2.86 18.35
N GLY A 256 13.22 -2.09 17.28
CA GLY A 256 14.29 -1.52 16.46
C GLY A 256 14.97 -2.51 15.51
N TRP A 257 16.07 -2.05 14.91
CA TRP A 257 16.85 -2.84 13.97
C TRP A 257 17.42 -4.09 14.65
N GLY A 258 17.16 -5.27 14.07
CA GLY A 258 17.57 -6.57 14.61
C GLY A 258 16.60 -7.17 15.64
N ASN A 259 15.38 -6.64 15.77
CA ASN A 259 14.35 -7.22 16.64
C ASN A 259 14.04 -8.68 16.27
N HIS A 260 13.70 -9.51 17.25
CA HIS A 260 13.42 -10.93 17.06
C HIS A 260 12.30 -11.20 16.03
N ILE A 261 11.34 -10.27 15.91
CA ILE A 261 10.23 -10.35 14.95
C ILE A 261 10.74 -10.14 13.52
N MET A 262 11.73 -9.27 13.34
CA MET A 262 12.33 -8.98 12.02
C MET A 262 13.27 -10.11 11.56
N GLN A 263 13.88 -10.80 12.53
CA GLN A 263 14.75 -11.96 12.27
C GLN A 263 13.97 -13.27 12.02
N ASP A 264 12.65 -13.28 12.21
CA ASP A 264 11.82 -14.44 11.93
C ASP A 264 11.32 -14.45 10.47
N GLU A 265 12.07 -15.14 9.60
CA GLU A 265 11.74 -15.26 8.17
C GLU A 265 10.32 -15.79 7.90
N PRO A 266 9.81 -16.84 8.58
CA PRO A 266 8.46 -17.35 8.36
C PRO A 266 7.38 -16.32 8.68
N SER A 267 7.48 -15.59 9.80
CA SER A 267 6.52 -14.52 10.13
C SER A 267 6.53 -13.42 9.08
N PHE A 268 7.71 -13.02 8.59
CA PHE A 268 7.82 -12.04 7.50
C PHE A 268 7.13 -12.53 6.21
N LEU A 269 7.39 -13.77 5.79
CA LEU A 269 6.81 -14.35 4.58
C LEU A 269 5.27 -14.47 4.66
N VAL A 270 4.75 -14.82 5.82
CA VAL A 270 3.30 -14.98 6.00
C VAL A 270 2.62 -13.62 6.17
N LEU A 271 3.08 -12.79 7.11
CA LEU A 271 2.38 -11.57 7.51
C LEU A 271 2.71 -10.35 6.64
N ASP A 272 3.84 -10.33 5.93
CA ASP A 272 4.19 -9.22 5.03
C ASP A 272 3.99 -9.64 3.56
N SER A 273 4.63 -10.73 3.13
CA SER A 273 4.63 -11.15 1.72
C SER A 273 3.30 -11.71 1.25
N SER A 274 2.74 -12.68 1.99
CA SER A 274 1.53 -13.37 1.54
C SER A 274 0.29 -12.46 1.60
N LEU A 275 0.19 -11.59 2.61
CA LEU A 275 -0.94 -10.67 2.73
C LEU A 275 -0.98 -9.64 1.60
N VAL A 276 0.17 -9.13 1.15
CA VAL A 276 0.20 -8.21 -0.01
C VAL A 276 0.03 -8.96 -1.32
N LEU A 277 0.49 -10.21 -1.41
CA LEU A 277 0.18 -11.04 -2.57
C LEU A 277 -1.33 -11.28 -2.71
N VAL A 278 -2.01 -11.64 -1.61
CA VAL A 278 -3.47 -11.80 -1.58
C VAL A 278 -4.16 -10.49 -1.94
N THR A 279 -3.70 -9.36 -1.40
CA THR A 279 -4.23 -8.02 -1.71
C THR A 279 -4.11 -7.73 -3.21
N GLY A 280 -2.91 -7.87 -3.78
CA GLY A 280 -2.62 -7.66 -5.18
C GLY A 280 -3.45 -8.59 -6.08
N PHE A 281 -3.57 -9.87 -5.71
CA PHE A 281 -4.41 -10.83 -6.40
C PHE A 281 -5.89 -10.44 -6.38
N LEU A 282 -6.45 -10.08 -5.23
CA LEU A 282 -7.85 -9.65 -5.11
C LEU A 282 -8.12 -8.41 -5.96
N LEU A 283 -7.25 -7.41 -5.90
CA LEU A 283 -7.38 -6.15 -6.66
C LEU A 283 -7.17 -6.34 -8.18
N THR A 284 -6.41 -7.36 -8.58
CA THR A 284 -6.16 -7.69 -9.99
C THR A 284 -7.24 -8.59 -10.58
N ALA A 285 -7.69 -9.61 -9.83
CA ALA A 285 -8.74 -10.55 -10.25
C ALA A 285 -10.12 -9.88 -10.27
N PHE A 286 -10.43 -9.07 -9.25
CA PHE A 286 -11.64 -8.27 -9.19
C PHE A 286 -11.38 -6.85 -9.71
N HIS A 287 -10.76 -6.76 -10.89
CA HIS A 287 -10.38 -5.48 -11.47
C HIS A 287 -11.61 -4.57 -11.64
N PRO A 288 -11.59 -3.31 -11.14
CA PRO A 288 -12.73 -2.42 -11.21
C PRO A 288 -13.20 -2.13 -12.65
N GLY A 289 -12.28 -2.11 -13.61
CA GLY A 289 -12.60 -1.99 -15.04
C GLY A 289 -13.39 -3.16 -15.66
N LEU A 290 -13.47 -4.34 -15.00
CA LEU A 290 -14.30 -5.46 -15.46
C LEU A 290 -15.71 -5.42 -14.85
N PHE A 291 -15.81 -4.99 -13.60
CA PHE A 291 -17.05 -5.03 -12.82
C PHE A 291 -17.76 -3.67 -12.73
N PHE A 292 -17.10 -2.60 -13.14
CA PHE A 292 -17.58 -1.22 -13.00
C PHE A 292 -17.14 -0.36 -14.21
N PRO A 293 -17.87 -0.40 -15.35
CA PRO A 293 -17.54 0.39 -16.54
C PRO A 293 -17.58 1.92 -16.30
N GLN A 294 -18.19 2.36 -15.20
CA GLN A 294 -18.23 3.76 -14.74
C GLN A 294 -16.87 4.30 -14.28
N MET A 295 -15.87 3.43 -14.07
CA MET A 295 -14.48 3.81 -13.76
C MET A 295 -13.60 4.04 -14.99
N ALA A 296 -14.06 3.71 -16.20
CA ALA A 296 -13.32 4.02 -17.41
C ALA A 296 -13.27 5.54 -17.60
N THR A 297 -12.11 6.08 -17.98
CA THR A 297 -11.86 7.53 -18.11
C THR A 297 -12.81 8.30 -19.05
N GLY A 298 -13.76 7.63 -19.73
CA GLY A 298 -14.80 8.27 -20.55
C GLY A 298 -16.20 8.36 -19.92
N PHE A 299 -16.49 7.74 -18.76
CA PHE A 299 -17.82 7.86 -18.13
C PHE A 299 -17.93 9.11 -17.24
N SER A 300 -16.81 9.52 -16.63
CA SER A 300 -16.76 10.77 -15.83
C SER A 300 -16.76 12.03 -16.68
N GLU A 301 -16.21 12.01 -17.91
CA GLU A 301 -16.33 13.15 -18.83
C GLU A 301 -17.78 13.32 -19.25
N LYS A 302 -18.44 12.26 -19.72
CA LYS A 302 -19.85 12.33 -20.15
C LYS A 302 -20.78 12.91 -19.09
N ASN A 303 -20.70 12.46 -17.84
CA ASN A 303 -21.57 12.98 -16.77
C ASN A 303 -21.22 14.40 -16.30
N VAL A 304 -19.97 14.87 -16.50
CA VAL A 304 -19.60 16.26 -16.21
C VAL A 304 -20.05 17.16 -17.35
N THR A 305 -19.85 16.77 -18.61
CA THR A 305 -20.33 17.53 -19.77
C THR A 305 -21.85 17.58 -19.84
N GLU A 306 -22.54 16.48 -19.49
CA GLU A 306 -24.01 16.42 -19.47
C GLU A 306 -24.61 17.21 -18.29
N ALA A 307 -23.90 17.31 -17.16
CA ALA A 307 -24.26 18.18 -16.03
C ALA A 307 -23.97 19.68 -16.31
N GLU A 308 -22.89 19.99 -17.04
CA GLU A 308 -22.56 21.36 -17.46
C GLU A 308 -23.54 21.84 -18.53
N MET A 309 -23.89 21.00 -19.52
CA MET A 309 -24.89 21.31 -20.55
C MET A 309 -26.32 21.48 -19.98
N THR A 310 -26.69 20.72 -18.94
CA THR A 310 -27.99 20.90 -18.27
C THR A 310 -28.03 22.13 -17.36
N ALA A 311 -26.90 22.54 -16.79
CA ALA A 311 -26.78 23.78 -16.03
C ALA A 311 -26.88 25.02 -16.94
N GLU A 312 -26.20 25.04 -18.09
CA GLU A 312 -26.29 26.12 -19.08
C GLU A 312 -27.71 26.28 -19.66
N SER A 313 -28.38 25.18 -20.04
CA SER A 313 -29.77 25.23 -20.55
C SER A 313 -30.79 25.75 -19.52
N SER A 314 -30.48 25.60 -18.22
CA SER A 314 -31.36 26.05 -17.13
C SER A 314 -31.18 27.55 -16.84
N ASP A 315 -29.98 28.09 -17.02
CA ASP A 315 -29.70 29.52 -16.86
C ASP A 315 -30.20 30.33 -18.07
N GLU A 316 -30.04 29.83 -19.30
CA GLU A 316 -30.59 30.50 -20.50
C GLU A 316 -32.14 30.65 -20.41
N ARG A 317 -32.84 29.61 -19.93
CA ARG A 317 -34.30 29.65 -19.72
C ARG A 317 -34.76 30.63 -18.64
N LYS A 318 -33.91 30.92 -17.64
CA LYS A 318 -34.23 31.90 -16.59
C LYS A 318 -34.01 33.34 -17.06
N VAL A 319 -33.02 33.57 -17.91
CA VAL A 319 -32.75 34.90 -18.48
C VAL A 319 -33.85 35.29 -19.47
N GLU A 320 -34.32 34.37 -20.30
CA GLU A 320 -35.38 34.63 -21.29
C GLU A 320 -36.75 34.93 -20.64
N ASN A 321 -37.11 34.21 -19.57
CA ASN A 321 -38.33 34.47 -18.80
C ASN A 321 -38.29 35.77 -17.98
N SER A 322 -37.10 36.29 -17.67
CA SER A 322 -36.95 37.57 -16.95
C SER A 322 -36.95 38.79 -17.87
N GLN A 323 -36.80 38.60 -19.20
CA GLN A 323 -36.86 39.67 -20.20
C GLN A 323 -38.24 39.81 -20.85
N THR A 324 -39.14 38.85 -20.64
CA THR A 324 -40.50 38.81 -21.23
C THR A 324 -41.63 39.09 -20.22
N ALA A 325 -41.29 39.41 -18.96
CA ALA A 325 -42.20 39.87 -17.91
C ALA A 325 -41.97 41.36 -17.61
#